data_AF-A0A1G2SEM6-F1
#
_entry.id   AF-A0A1G2SEM6-F1
#
_cell.length_a   1.000
_cell.length_b   1.000
_cell.length_c   1.000
_cell.angle_alpha   90.00
_cell.angle_beta   90.00
_cell.angle_gamma   90.00
#
_symmetry.space_group_name_H-M   'P 1'
#
loop_
_entity.id
_entity.type
_entity.pdbx_description
1 polymer ?
#
loop_
_entity_poly.entity_id
_entity_poly.type
_entity_poly.pdbx_seq_one_letter_code
_entity_poly.pdbx_strand_id
1 'polypeptide(L)' 'MTQCYFSANNVKLIDYKDAEILKKYINPHGRMIASKHTGVCAKHQRQLANAVKRARFMALLPFVAK' A
#
# COMPACT_ATOMS: atom_id res chain seq x y z
N MET A 1 -11.16 -12.79 11.82
CA MET A 1 -9.74 -12.48 11.54
C MET A 1 -9.51 -12.67 10.05
N THR A 2 -9.71 -11.61 9.28
CA THR A 2 -9.53 -11.63 7.82
C THR A 2 -8.04 -11.80 7.52
N GLN A 3 -7.73 -12.82 6.73
CA GLN A 3 -6.36 -13.16 6.33
C GLN A 3 -5.77 -12.00 5.50
N CYS A 4 -4.60 -11.51 5.90
CA CYS A 4 -3.91 -10.45 5.16
C CYS A 4 -3.52 -10.94 3.76
N TYR A 5 -3.92 -10.20 2.71
CA TYR A 5 -3.64 -10.53 1.31
C TYR A 5 -2.16 -10.88 1.05
N PHE A 6 -1.24 -10.04 1.55
CA PHE A 6 0.19 -10.26 1.38
C PHE A 6 0.70 -11.53 2.08
N SER A 7 0.12 -11.88 3.24
CA SER A 7 0.44 -13.11 3.95
C SER A 7 -0.10 -14.34 3.21
N ALA A 8 -1.31 -14.25 2.66
CA ALA A 8 -1.94 -15.34 1.91
C ALA A 8 -1.17 -15.67 0.62
N ASN A 9 -0.65 -14.64 -0.05
CA ASN A 9 0.12 -14.79 -1.30
C ASN A 9 1.63 -14.94 -1.06
N ASN A 10 2.07 -15.16 0.18
CA ASN A 10 3.47 -15.32 0.58
C ASN A 10 4.40 -14.20 0.06
N VAL A 11 3.89 -12.97 0.00
CA VAL A 11 4.63 -11.81 -0.49
C VAL A 11 5.63 -11.37 0.58
N LYS A 12 6.92 -11.55 0.31
CA LYS A 12 7.99 -11.21 1.27
C LYS A 12 8.30 -9.71 1.29
N LEU A 13 8.19 -9.05 0.15
CA LEU A 13 8.52 -7.64 -0.04
C LEU A 13 7.45 -6.97 -0.91
N ILE A 14 7.04 -5.77 -0.51
CA ILE A 14 6.15 -4.90 -1.29
C ILE A 14 7.04 -3.87 -1.97
N ASP A 15 7.23 -3.98 -3.29
CA ASP A 15 8.05 -3.04 -4.06
C ASP A 15 7.28 -1.73 -4.31
N TYR A 16 7.99 -0.61 -4.30
CA TYR A 16 7.44 0.70 -4.64
C TYR A 16 7.17 0.86 -6.14
N LYS A 17 7.79 0.01 -6.97
CA LYS A 17 7.62 0.01 -8.43
C LYS A 17 6.27 -0.56 -8.86
N ASP A 18 5.65 -1.38 -8.03
CA ASP A 18 4.36 -2.03 -8.32
C ASP A 18 3.17 -1.08 -8.07
N ALA A 19 3.14 0.04 -8.79
CA ALA A 19 2.17 1.12 -8.58
C ALA A 19 0.72 0.64 -8.65
N GLU A 20 0.41 -0.37 -9.47
CA GLU A 20 -0.94 -0.94 -9.59
C GLU A 20 -1.43 -1.58 -8.28
N ILE A 21 -0.56 -2.32 -7.58
CA ILE A 21 -0.90 -2.92 -6.29
C ILE A 21 -1.04 -1.82 -5.24
N LEU A 22 -0.08 -0.88 -5.21
CA LEU A 22 -0.09 0.21 -4.24
C LEU A 22 -1.31 1.12 -4.39
N LYS A 23 -1.80 1.32 -5.62
CA LYS A 23 -2.99 2.13 -5.92
C LYS A 23 -4.26 1.58 -5.25
N LYS A 24 -4.34 0.27 -5.01
CA LYS A 24 -5.47 -0.36 -4.29
C LYS A 24 -5.53 0.03 -2.82
N TYR A 25 -4.44 0.54 -2.26
CA TYR A 25 -4.32 0.91 -0.84
C TYR A 25 -4.26 2.43 -0.61
N ILE A 26 -4.55 3.22 -1.63
CA ILE A 26 -4.78 4.66 -1.52
C ILE A 26 -6.24 4.97 -1.88
N ASN A 27 -6.78 6.01 -1.25
CA ASN A 27 -8.09 6.52 -1.59
C ASN A 27 -8.02 7.43 -2.84
N PRO A 28 -9.17 7.83 -3.41
CA PRO A 28 -9.21 8.70 -4.58
C PRO A 28 -8.47 10.04 -4.38
N HIS A 29 -8.42 10.56 -3.15
CA HIS A 29 -7.69 11.79 -2.81
C HIS A 29 -6.17 11.59 -2.65
N GLY A 30 -5.66 10.39 -2.90
CA GLY A 30 -4.24 10.05 -2.80
C GLY A 30 -3.77 9.77 -1.36
N ARG A 31 -4.64 9.75 -0.35
CA ARG A 31 -4.29 9.39 1.05
C ARG A 31 -4.24 7.87 1.21
N MET A 32 -3.37 7.38 2.08
CA MET A 32 -3.24 5.94 2.34
C MET A 32 -4.40 5.46 3.20
N ILE A 33 -4.98 4.31 2.86
CA ILE A 33 -6.10 3.73 3.60
C ILE A 33 -5.56 3.04 4.86
N ALA A 34 -6.26 3.21 5.99
CA ALA A 34 -5.89 2.59 7.26
C ALA A 34 -6.04 1.05 7.22
N SER A 35 -5.18 0.35 7.96
CA SER A 35 -5.15 -1.12 8.01
C SER A 35 -6.49 -1.78 8.38
N LYS A 36 -7.29 -1.10 9.21
CA LYS A 36 -8.64 -1.55 9.61
C LYS A 36 -9.57 -1.75 8.41
N HIS A 37 -9.42 -0.95 7.36
CA HIS A 37 -10.25 -1.05 6.15
C HIS A 37 -9.62 -1.95 5.08
N THR A 38 -8.29 -2.03 5.02
CA THR A 38 -7.59 -2.83 4.01
C THR A 38 -7.42 -4.30 4.39
N GLY A 39 -7.57 -4.64 5.68
CA GLY A 39 -7.34 -6.00 6.20
C GLY A 39 -5.87 -6.43 6.17
N VAL A 40 -4.95 -5.49 5.97
CA VAL A 40 -3.51 -5.75 5.92
C VAL A 40 -2.94 -5.87 7.34
N CYS A 41 -2.11 -6.88 7.60
CA CYS A 41 -1.50 -7.06 8.92
C CYS A 41 -0.48 -5.94 9.21
N ALA A 42 -0.20 -5.68 10.48
CA ALA A 42 0.67 -4.58 10.90
C ALA A 42 2.08 -4.62 10.27
N LYS A 43 2.64 -5.81 10.05
CA LYS A 43 3.94 -5.99 9.38
C LYS A 43 3.91 -5.47 7.94
N HIS A 44 2.97 -5.97 7.15
CA HIS A 44 2.83 -5.58 5.75
C HIS A 44 2.37 -4.12 5.61
N GLN A 45 1.56 -3.60 6.53
CA GLN A 45 1.15 -2.19 6.51
C GLN A 45 2.36 -1.25 6.63
N ARG A 46 3.35 -1.57 7.48
CA ARG A 46 4.59 -0.79 7.60
C ARG A 46 5.43 -0.83 6.32
N GLN A 47 5.54 -2.01 5.70
CA GLN A 47 6.24 -2.16 4.42
C GLN A 47 5.53 -1.39 3.30
N LEU A 48 4.20 -1.53 3.21
CA LEU A 48 3.34 -0.82 2.28
C LEU A 48 3.48 0.69 2.42
N ALA A 49 3.49 1.21 3.66
CA ALA A 49 3.66 2.64 3.90
C ALA A 49 5.00 3.17 3.37
N ASN A 50 6.08 2.40 3.54
CA ASN A 50 7.39 2.75 2.99
C ASN A 50 7.41 2.69 1.47
N ALA A 51 6.80 1.66 0.88
CA ALA A 51 6.67 1.51 -0.56
C ALA A 51 5.88 2.67 -1.19
N VAL A 52 4.72 3.03 -0.62
CA VAL A 52 3.89 4.16 -1.08
C VAL A 52 4.64 5.48 -0.98
N LYS A 53 5.38 5.73 0.11
CA LYS A 53 6.21 6.94 0.24
C LYS A 53 7.25 7.02 -0.86
N ARG A 54 7.99 5.94 -1.12
CA ARG A 54 8.98 5.87 -2.21
C ARG A 54 8.34 6.06 -3.59
N ALA A 55 7.22 5.39 -3.85
CA ALA A 55 6.48 5.52 -5.10
C ALA A 55 6.03 6.96 -5.37
N ARG A 56 5.63 7.70 -4.33
CA ARG A 56 5.30 9.12 -4.45
C ARG A 56 6.50 10.00 -4.81
N PHE A 57 7.67 9.75 -4.20
CA PHE A 57 8.90 10.46 -4.58
C PHE A 57 9.32 10.18 -6.03
N MET A 58 9.02 8.99 -6.53
CA MET A 58 9.31 8.59 -7.92
C MET A 58 8.20 8.99 -8.92
N ALA A 59 7.24 9.82 -8.50
CA ALA A 59 6.08 10.25 -9.30
C ALA A 59 5.18 9.11 -9.83
N LEU A 60 5.28 7.90 -9.25
CA LEU A 60 4.40 6.76 -9.60
C LEU A 60 3.02 6.86 -8.95
N LEU A 61 2.93 7.54 -7.80
CA LEU A 61 1.68 7.79 -7.08
C LEU A 61 1.58 9.26 -6.67
N PRO A 62 0.36 9.84 -6.63
CA PRO A 62 0.17 11.21 -6.17
C PRO A 62 0.32 11.33 -4.64
N PHE A 63 0.82 12.47 -4.20
CA PHE A 63 0.74 12.88 -2.78
C PHE A 63 -0.69 13.31 -2.41
N VAL A 64 -1.33 14.03 -3.33
CA VAL A 64 -2.70 14.52 -3.23
C VAL A 64 -3.32 14.42 -4.62
N ALA A 65 -4.54 13.90 -4.69
CA ALA A 65 -5.34 13.88 -5.90
C ALA A 65 -6.65 14.66 -5.66
N LYS A 66 -7.14 15.35 -6.69
CA LYS A 66 -8.39 16.12 -6.67
C LYS A 66 -9.59 15.18 -6.70
#